data_AF-A0A962XFB9-F1
#
_entry.id   AF-A0A962XFB9-F1
#
_cell.length_a   1.000
_cell.length_b   1.000
_cell.length_c   1.000
_cell.angle_alpha   90.00
_cell.angle_beta   90.00
_cell.angle_gamma   90.00
#
_symmetry.space_group_name_H-M   'P 1'
#
loop_
_entity.id
_entity.type
_entity.pdbx_description
1 polymer ?
#
loop_
_entity_poly.entity_id
_entity_poly.type
_entity_poly.pdbx_seq_one_letter_code
_entity_poly.pdbx_strand_id
1 'polypeptide(L)' 'VNHAGVTLHIDNLRGSNAHHQAETVFKAFGRALRMAIAPDPRQGDVIPSTKGSL' A
#
# COMPACT_ATOMS: atom_id res chain seq x y z
N VAL A 1 -2.03 3.26 9.99
CA VAL A 1 -1.09 4.31 9.51
C VAL A 1 -0.10 4.67 10.61
N ASN A 2 -0.57 5.17 11.75
CA ASN A 2 0.24 5.76 12.83
C ASN A 2 1.39 4.89 13.38
N HIS A 3 1.29 3.56 13.31
CA HIS A 3 2.34 2.66 13.82
C HIS A 3 3.15 1.97 12.72
N ALA A 4 2.76 2.14 11.46
CA ALA A 4 3.38 1.43 10.33
C ALA A 4 4.44 2.27 9.60
N GLY A 5 4.50 3.58 9.84
CA GLY A 5 5.44 4.47 9.13
C GLY A 5 5.17 4.58 7.63
N VAL A 6 3.93 4.33 7.19
CA VAL A 6 3.54 4.38 5.76
C VAL A 6 2.64 5.56 5.47
N THR A 7 2.72 6.08 4.25
CA THR A 7 1.68 6.91 3.66
C THR A 7 0.63 6.00 3.03
N LEU A 8 -0.65 6.15 3.41
CA LEU A 8 -1.74 5.32 2.92
C LEU A 8 -2.90 6.19 2.45
N HIS A 9 -3.36 5.94 1.23
CA HIS A 9 -4.55 6.55 0.65
C HIS A 9 -5.53 5.45 0.22
N ILE A 10 -6.81 5.64 0.52
CA ILE A 10 -7.89 4.72 0.16
C ILE A 10 -9.06 5.56 -0.31
N ASP A 11 -9.50 5.33 -1.55
CA ASP A 11 -10.69 5.93 -2.12
C ASP A 11 -11.74 4.85 -2.43
N ASN A 12 -12.89 4.94 -1.76
CA ASN A 12 -14.04 4.12 -2.10
C ASN A 12 -14.85 4.78 -3.21
N LEU A 13 -14.48 4.50 -4.46
CA LEU A 13 -15.02 5.20 -5.64
C LEU A 13 -16.53 5.01 -5.84
N ARG A 14 -17.09 3.86 -5.41
CA ARG A 14 -18.52 3.53 -5.54
C ARG A 14 -18.92 2.34 -4.68
N GLY A 15 -20.21 2.25 -4.37
CA GLY A 15 -20.86 1.07 -3.80
C GLY A 15 -22.09 1.43 -2.98
N SER A 16 -22.99 0.47 -2.80
CA SER A 16 -24.22 0.60 -2.01
C SER A 16 -24.29 -0.34 -0.81
N ASN A 17 -23.42 -1.35 -0.76
CA ASN A 17 -23.34 -2.33 0.31
C ASN A 17 -22.04 -2.12 1.11
N ALA A 18 -22.17 -1.78 2.39
CA ALA A 18 -21.05 -1.46 3.26
C ALA A 18 -20.08 -2.64 3.46
N HIS A 19 -20.59 -3.89 3.52
CA HIS A 19 -19.76 -5.09 3.63
C HIS A 19 -18.85 -5.21 2.41
N HIS A 20 -19.41 -5.14 1.20
CA HIS A 20 -18.64 -5.25 -0.03
C HIS A 20 -17.64 -4.10 -0.20
N GLN A 21 -18.00 -2.88 0.22
CA GLN A 21 -17.07 -1.73 0.19
C GLN A 21 -15.88 -1.95 1.11
N ALA A 22 -16.11 -2.33 2.37
CA ALA A 22 -15.03 -2.64 3.30
C ALA A 22 -14.15 -3.79 2.78
N GLU A 23 -14.76 -4.89 2.34
CA GLU A 23 -14.03 -6.03 1.79
C GLU A 23 -13.17 -5.63 0.58
N THR A 24 -13.71 -4.79 -0.32
CA THR A 24 -12.97 -4.29 -1.48
C THR A 24 -11.78 -3.42 -1.07
N VAL A 25 -11.97 -2.55 -0.06
CA VAL A 25 -10.88 -1.75 0.51
C VAL A 25 -9.76 -2.64 1.05
N PHE A 26 -10.08 -3.66 1.85
CA PHE A 26 -9.05 -4.56 2.41
C PHE A 26 -8.37 -5.41 1.34
N LYS A 27 -9.10 -5.88 0.33
CA LYS A 27 -8.52 -6.60 -0.83
C LYS A 27 -7.59 -5.71 -1.65
N ALA A 28 -7.97 -4.47 -1.90
CA ALA A 28 -7.15 -3.51 -2.63
C ALA A 28 -5.89 -3.14 -1.84
N PHE A 29 -6.04 -2.84 -0.55
CA PHE A 29 -4.94 -2.58 0.37
C PHE A 29 -3.94 -3.75 0.39
N GLY A 30 -4.41 -4.99 0.55
CA GLY A 30 -3.54 -6.17 0.57
C GLY A 30 -2.73 -6.34 -0.72
N ARG A 31 -3.32 -6.05 -1.88
CA ARG A 31 -2.59 -6.08 -3.17
C ARG A 31 -1.56 -4.95 -3.27
N ALA A 32 -1.93 -3.72 -2.90
CA ALA A 32 -1.03 -2.58 -2.93
C ALA A 32 0.16 -2.79 -1.99
N LEU A 33 -0.10 -3.24 -0.76
CA LEU A 33 0.93 -3.54 0.23
C LEU A 33 1.87 -4.63 -0.27
N ARG A 34 1.33 -5.74 -0.81
CA ARG A 34 2.15 -6.82 -1.39
C ARG A 34 3.11 -6.30 -2.47
N MET A 35 2.66 -5.41 -3.34
CA MET A 35 3.52 -4.81 -4.36
C MET A 35 4.58 -3.90 -3.73
N ALA A 36 4.21 -3.08 -2.75
CA ALA A 36 5.11 -2.12 -2.12
C ALA A 36 6.25 -2.77 -1.30
N ILE A 37 6.00 -3.93 -0.68
CA ILE A 37 6.99 -4.63 0.15
C ILE A 37 7.80 -5.69 -0.61
N ALA A 38 7.45 -5.96 -1.88
CA ALA A 38 8.15 -6.96 -2.67
C ALA A 38 9.58 -6.48 -2.99
N PRO A 39 10.60 -7.36 -2.96
CA PRO A 39 11.93 -7.01 -3.44
C PRO A 39 11.90 -6.58 -4.91
N ASP A 40 12.49 -5.44 -5.24
CA ASP A 40 12.69 -5.01 -6.62
C ASP A 40 14.06 -5.50 -7.13
N PRO A 41 14.11 -6.47 -8.08
CA PRO A 41 15.37 -7.00 -8.60
C PRO A 41 16.20 -5.97 -9.36
N ARG A 42 15.62 -4.84 -9.79
CA ARG A 42 16.34 -3.75 -10.47
C ARG A 42 17.06 -2.82 -9.48
N GLN A 43 16.66 -2.87 -8.22
CA GLN A 43 17.10 -1.95 -7.19
C GLN A 43 18.22 -2.53 -6.30
N GLY A 44 18.32 -3.86 -6.23
CA GLY A 44 19.32 -4.53 -5.40
C GLY A 44 19.22 -4.09 -3.94
N ASP A 45 20.36 -3.76 -3.32
CA ASP A 45 20.45 -3.34 -1.92
C ASP A 45 20.30 -1.81 -1.72
N VAL A 46 19.89 -1.06 -2.75
CA VAL A 46 19.81 0.41 -2.71
C VAL A 46 18.52 0.87 -2.03
N ILE A 47 18.63 1.79 -1.07
CA ILE A 47 17.47 2.42 -0.43
C ILE A 47 16.68 3.25 -1.47
N PRO A 48 15.34 3.05 -1.62
CA PRO A 48 14.47 3.79 -2.55
C PRO A 48 14.21 5.25 -2.12
N SER A 49 15.26 6.04 -1.89
CA SER A 49 15.16 7.43 -1.47
C SER A 49 16.37 8.23 -1.93
N THR A 50 16.13 9.37 -2.59
CA THR A 50 17.21 10.30 -2.98
C THR A 50 17.91 10.94 -1.78
N LYS A 51 17.28 10.93 -0.61
CA LYS A 51 17.87 11.39 0.65
C LYS A 51 18.73 10.32 1.34
N GLY A 52 18.72 9.08 0.84
CA GLY A 52 19.46 7.96 1.41
C GLY A 52 18.84 7.34 2.67
N SER A 53 17.62 7.74 3.05
CA SER A 53 16.89 7.22 4.22
C SER A 53 15.39 7.17 3.97
N LEU A 54 14.66 6.35 4.76
CA LEU A 54 13.19 6.25 4.79
C LEU A 54 12.65 6.72 6.13
#